data_AF-U2KSC2-F1
#
_entry.id   AF-U2KSC2-F1
#
_cell.length_a   1.000
_cell.length_b   1.000
_cell.length_c   1.000
_cell.angle_alpha   90.00
_cell.angle_beta   90.00
_cell.angle_gamma   90.00
#
_symmetry.space_group_name_H-M   'P 1'
#
loop_
_entity.id
_entity.type
_entity.pdbx_description
1 polymer ?
#
loop_
_entity_poly.entity_id
_entity_poly.type
_entity_poly.pdbx_seq_one_letter_code
_entity_poly.pdbx_strand_id
1 'polypeptide(L)'
;MEKNLSFLLKEQKMMVGPMKGKKVFIATPTDRRRISHRSFCEEVARATTFTGAEVEAVLRLAAETAKKHVESGESVDFGDIGSLTPSFKSKAVEKAADFNAQKHITRPVVKLRPSKRYFTLTDVSYERVEPRPSEKKKKSGGSESPSGPTVEA
;
A
#
# COMPACT_ATOMS: atom_id res chain seq x y z
N MET A 1 1.75 -23.82 6.38
CA MET A 1 2.35 -22.79 5.50
C MET A 1 3.50 -22.18 6.28
N GLU A 2 4.74 -22.35 5.83
CA GLU A 2 5.90 -21.76 6.52
C GLU A 2 5.87 -20.24 6.41
N LYS A 3 6.06 -19.55 7.54
CA LYS A 3 6.03 -18.08 7.63
C LYS A 3 7.44 -17.53 7.43
N ASN A 4 7.91 -17.48 6.18
CA ASN A 4 9.27 -17.07 5.87
C ASN A 4 9.26 -15.69 5.17
N LEU A 5 9.94 -14.70 5.74
CA LEU A 5 10.15 -13.39 5.12
C LEU A 5 11.54 -13.33 4.49
N SER A 6 11.56 -13.36 3.16
CA SER A 6 12.80 -13.21 2.40
C SER A 6 13.30 -11.76 2.39
N PHE A 7 14.62 -11.58 2.52
CA PHE A 7 15.26 -10.26 2.45
C PHE A 7 16.57 -10.27 1.65
N LEU A 8 16.93 -9.09 1.13
CA LEU A 8 18.21 -8.78 0.48
C LEU A 8 18.99 -7.79 1.34
N LEU A 9 20.32 -7.94 1.43
CA LEU A 9 21.18 -6.90 1.98
C LEU A 9 21.54 -5.88 0.90
N LYS A 10 21.24 -4.61 1.14
CA LYS A 10 21.64 -3.50 0.29
C LYS A 10 22.67 -2.63 1.01
N GLU A 11 23.74 -2.28 0.30
CA GLU A 11 24.70 -1.26 0.75
C GLU A 11 24.11 0.13 0.49
N GLN A 12 24.10 0.99 1.52
CA GLN A 12 23.68 2.39 1.40
C GLN A 12 24.54 3.29 2.28
N LYS A 13 24.79 4.53 1.84
CA LYS A 13 25.37 5.58 2.67
C LYS A 13 24.28 6.21 3.54
N MET A 14 24.45 6.19 4.87
CA MET A 14 23.48 6.86 5.75
C MET A 14 23.60 8.38 5.66
N MET A 15 22.46 9.05 5.49
CA MET A 15 22.36 10.51 5.39
C MET A 15 22.03 11.18 6.74
N VAL A 16 21.40 10.44 7.66
CA VAL A 16 20.84 10.94 8.91
C VAL A 16 21.10 9.92 10.03
N GLY A 17 21.29 10.40 11.25
CA GLY A 17 21.44 9.57 12.45
C GLY A 17 22.89 9.30 12.86
N PRO A 18 23.11 8.42 13.86
CA PRO A 18 24.42 8.18 14.48
C PRO A 18 25.50 7.65 13.52
N MET A 19 25.11 7.01 12.42
CA MET A 19 26.01 6.44 11.41
C MET A 19 26.13 7.31 10.14
N LYS A 20 25.80 8.60 10.23
CA LYS A 20 25.88 9.56 9.10
C LYS A 20 27.24 9.51 8.41
N GLY A 21 27.23 9.41 7.08
CA GLY A 21 28.42 9.39 6.23
C GLY A 21 29.07 8.02 6.08
N LYS A 22 28.72 7.02 6.89
CA LYS A 22 29.25 5.66 6.80
C LYS A 22 28.43 4.79 5.83
N LYS A 23 29.10 3.80 5.24
CA LYS A 23 28.47 2.72 4.46
C LYS A 23 27.83 1.73 5.45
N VAL A 24 26.55 1.48 5.30
CA VAL A 24 25.80 0.51 6.10
C VAL A 24 25.13 -0.52 5.20
N PHE A 25 24.86 -1.70 5.74
CA PHE A 25 24.03 -2.71 5.10
C PHE A 25 22.65 -2.72 5.75
N ILE A 26 21.59 -2.65 4.94
CA ILE A 26 20.21 -2.68 5.40
C ILE A 26 19.48 -3.84 4.74
N ALA A 27 18.76 -4.63 5.54
CA ALA A 27 17.86 -5.66 5.05
C ALA A 27 16.63 -5.02 4.40
N THR A 28 16.41 -5.31 3.12
CA THR A 28 15.20 -4.90 2.39
C THR A 28 14.38 -6.15 2.08
N PRO A 29 13.06 -6.18 2.36
CA PRO A 29 12.24 -7.30 1.97
C PRO A 29 12.30 -7.51 0.45
N THR A 30 12.39 -8.77 0.03
CA THR A 30 12.41 -9.15 -1.39
C THR A 30 11.01 -9.05 -1.99
N ASP A 31 10.91 -9.11 -3.32
CA ASP A 31 9.62 -9.08 -4.02
C ASP A 31 8.74 -10.22 -3.53
N ARG A 32 7.63 -9.86 -2.89
CA ARG A 32 6.71 -10.80 -2.26
C ARG A 32 5.75 -11.28 -3.33
N ARG A 33 5.58 -12.59 -3.44
CA ARG A 33 4.57 -13.19 -4.34
C ARG A 33 3.21 -12.53 -4.07
N ARG A 34 2.65 -11.85 -5.07
CA ARG A 34 1.31 -11.27 -4.98
C ARG A 34 0.27 -12.34 -5.28
N ILE A 35 -0.65 -12.55 -4.35
CA ILE A 35 -1.86 -13.36 -4.59
C ILE A 35 -2.90 -12.46 -5.27
N SER A 36 -3.49 -12.94 -6.37
CA SER A 36 -4.55 -12.21 -7.07
C SER A 36 -5.86 -12.25 -6.29
N HIS A 37 -6.74 -11.26 -6.48
CA HIS A 37 -8.05 -11.23 -5.81
C HIS A 37 -8.86 -12.50 -6.09
N ARG A 38 -8.89 -12.93 -7.37
CA ARG A 38 -9.57 -14.15 -7.79
C ARG A 38 -8.99 -15.39 -7.13
N SER A 39 -7.66 -15.55 -7.15
CA SER A 39 -7.01 -16.69 -6.49
C SER A 39 -7.33 -16.73 -5.01
N PHE A 40 -7.28 -15.58 -4.32
CA PHE A 40 -7.65 -15.47 -2.91
C PHE A 40 -9.11 -15.90 -2.68
N CYS A 41 -10.06 -15.42 -3.48
CA CYS A 41 -11.46 -15.81 -3.37
C CYS A 41 -11.68 -17.32 -3.62
N GLU A 42 -10.95 -17.91 -4.56
CA GLU A 42 -10.95 -19.36 -4.79
C GLU A 42 -10.39 -20.13 -3.59
N GLU A 43 -9.39 -19.60 -2.87
CA GLU A 43 -8.88 -20.25 -1.66
C GLU A 43 -9.88 -20.21 -0.50
N VAL A 44 -10.54 -19.08 -0.30
CA VAL A 44 -11.60 -18.94 0.70
C VAL A 44 -12.77 -19.85 0.36
N ALA A 45 -13.18 -19.88 -0.91
CA ALA A 45 -14.26 -20.74 -1.40
C ALA A 45 -14.04 -22.22 -1.04
N ARG A 46 -12.81 -22.74 -1.15
CA ARG A 46 -12.48 -24.14 -0.81
C ARG A 46 -12.83 -24.54 0.63
N ALA A 47 -12.88 -23.59 1.56
CA ALA A 47 -13.20 -23.83 2.96
C ALA A 47 -14.67 -23.50 3.31
N THR A 48 -15.49 -23.17 2.31
CA THR A 48 -16.89 -22.74 2.48
C THR A 48 -17.78 -23.44 1.46
N THR A 49 -19.09 -23.17 1.51
CA THR A 49 -20.04 -23.65 0.51
C THR A 49 -20.16 -22.72 -0.70
N PHE A 50 -19.49 -21.55 -0.68
CA PHE A 50 -19.54 -20.57 -1.76
C PHE A 50 -18.56 -20.93 -2.87
N THR A 51 -18.91 -20.56 -4.10
CA THR A 51 -17.99 -20.47 -5.23
C THR A 51 -17.08 -19.25 -5.09
N GLY A 52 -15.93 -19.25 -5.77
CA GLY A 52 -15.02 -18.10 -5.76
C GLY A 52 -15.68 -16.79 -6.22
N ALA A 53 -16.62 -16.87 -7.17
CA ALA A 53 -17.38 -15.72 -7.65
C ALA A 53 -18.36 -15.17 -6.60
N GLU A 54 -19.00 -16.05 -5.82
CA GLU A 54 -19.87 -15.63 -4.71
C GLU A 54 -19.06 -14.97 -3.60
N VAL A 55 -17.89 -15.52 -3.25
CA VAL A 55 -16.97 -14.88 -2.27
C VAL A 55 -16.56 -13.49 -2.75
N GLU A 56 -16.16 -13.36 -4.01
CA GLU A 56 -15.81 -12.07 -4.60
C GLU A 56 -16.97 -11.07 -4.54
N ALA A 57 -18.19 -11.50 -4.86
CA ALA A 57 -19.39 -10.67 -4.78
C ALA A 57 -19.66 -10.21 -3.34
N VAL A 58 -19.54 -11.11 -2.36
CA VAL A 58 -19.74 -10.81 -0.93
C VAL A 58 -18.70 -9.80 -0.44
N LEU A 59 -17.41 -9.98 -0.76
CA LEU A 59 -16.35 -9.06 -0.34
C LEU A 59 -16.56 -7.65 -0.92
N ARG A 60 -16.94 -7.56 -2.19
CA ARG A 60 -17.26 -6.28 -2.84
C ARG A 60 -18.47 -5.61 -2.19
N LEU A 61 -19.56 -6.36 -2.00
CA LEU A 61 -20.78 -5.84 -1.38
C LEU A 61 -20.56 -5.40 0.06
N ALA A 62 -19.75 -6.14 0.83
CA ALA A 62 -19.37 -5.77 2.19
C ALA A 62 -18.63 -4.44 2.21
N ALA A 63 -17.65 -4.23 1.31
CA ALA A 63 -16.92 -2.97 1.21
C ALA A 63 -17.83 -1.79 0.83
N GLU A 64 -18.74 -1.98 -0.13
CA GLU A 64 -19.71 -0.96 -0.54
C GLU A 64 -20.69 -0.60 0.59
N THR A 65 -21.18 -1.61 1.31
CA THR A 65 -22.09 -1.42 2.44
C THR A 65 -21.39 -0.67 3.57
N ALA A 66 -20.17 -1.08 3.93
CA ALA A 66 -19.37 -0.39 4.93
C ALA A 66 -19.11 1.07 4.55
N LYS A 67 -18.85 1.35 3.26
CA LYS A 67 -18.67 2.72 2.76
C LYS A 67 -19.92 3.59 2.99
N LYS A 68 -21.13 3.07 2.73
CA LYS A 68 -22.39 3.81 2.93
C LYS A 68 -22.60 4.22 4.40
N HIS A 69 -22.31 3.32 5.33
CA HIS A 69 -22.36 3.61 6.77
C HIS A 69 -21.34 4.68 7.16
N VAL A 70 -20.09 4.55 6.66
CA VAL A 70 -19.05 5.55 6.92
C VAL A 70 -19.37 6.93 6.33
N GLU A 71 -19.96 6.97 5.14
CA GLU A 71 -20.46 8.22 4.53
C GLU A 71 -21.56 8.88 5.37
N SER A 72 -22.31 8.09 6.15
CA SER A 72 -23.33 8.57 7.09
C SER A 72 -22.75 9.05 8.44
N GLY A 73 -21.44 8.96 8.64
CA GLY A 73 -20.77 9.35 9.89
C GLY A 73 -20.52 8.20 10.87
N GLU A 74 -20.94 6.99 10.54
CA GLU A 74 -20.82 5.82 11.42
C GLU A 74 -19.43 5.17 11.33
N SER A 75 -18.99 4.52 12.40
CA SER A 75 -17.82 3.63 12.34
C SER A 75 -18.27 2.20 12.13
N VAL A 76 -17.64 1.51 11.20
CA VAL A 76 -17.93 0.11 10.88
C VAL A 76 -16.78 -0.76 11.35
N ASP A 77 -17.09 -1.74 12.21
CA ASP A 77 -16.14 -2.82 12.51
C ASP A 77 -16.15 -3.82 11.34
N PHE A 78 -14.99 -3.98 10.69
CA PHE A 78 -14.80 -4.87 9.54
C PHE A 78 -14.07 -6.16 9.95
N GLY A 79 -14.42 -6.67 11.14
CA GLY A 79 -13.92 -7.92 11.69
C GLY A 79 -12.42 -7.86 11.98
N ASP A 80 -11.71 -8.96 11.72
CA ASP A 80 -10.28 -9.06 12.03
C ASP A 80 -9.41 -8.04 11.29
N ILE A 81 -9.88 -7.47 10.17
CA ILE A 81 -9.15 -6.41 9.45
C ILE A 81 -9.11 -5.12 10.29
N GLY A 82 -10.11 -4.87 11.13
CA GLY A 82 -10.22 -3.69 11.98
C GLY A 82 -11.36 -2.77 11.55
N SER A 83 -11.31 -1.50 11.95
CA SER A 83 -12.45 -0.59 11.80
C SER A 83 -12.26 0.46 10.70
N LEU A 84 -13.37 0.80 10.04
CA LEU A 84 -13.48 1.87 9.06
C LEU A 84 -14.23 3.04 9.71
N THR A 85 -13.60 4.21 9.78
CA THR A 85 -14.15 5.40 10.45
C THR A 85 -14.06 6.61 9.51
N PRO A 86 -15.07 7.49 9.49
CA PRO A 86 -15.00 8.74 8.75
C PRO A 86 -13.96 9.67 9.37
N SER A 87 -13.17 10.33 8.53
CA SER A 87 -12.17 11.28 8.97
C SER A 87 -12.05 12.42 7.96
N PHE A 88 -11.56 13.57 8.39
CA PHE A 88 -11.23 14.69 7.51
C PHE A 88 -9.95 15.37 7.99
N LYS A 89 -9.38 16.23 7.15
CA LYS A 89 -8.31 17.16 7.55
C LYS A 89 -8.91 18.53 7.83
N SER A 90 -8.48 19.17 8.91
CA SER A 90 -8.85 20.56 9.20
C SER A 90 -7.68 21.50 8.94
N LYS A 91 -7.97 22.68 8.40
CA LYS A 91 -7.05 23.81 8.46
C LYS A 91 -7.11 24.43 9.86
N ALA A 92 -5.97 24.88 10.36
CA ALA A 92 -5.90 25.60 11.63
C ALA A 92 -6.31 27.07 11.43
N VAL A 93 -7.01 27.62 12.42
CA VAL A 93 -7.37 29.05 12.50
C VAL A 93 -6.98 29.57 13.87
N GLU A 94 -6.66 30.87 13.96
CA GLU A 94 -6.20 31.49 15.21
C GLU A 94 -7.32 31.68 16.24
N LYS A 95 -8.54 31.96 15.79
CA LYS A 95 -9.73 32.13 16.65
C LYS A 95 -10.86 31.22 16.18
N ALA A 96 -11.62 30.71 17.15
CA ALA A 96 -12.77 29.82 16.86
C ALA A 96 -13.84 30.50 15.99
N ALA A 97 -14.05 31.81 16.16
CA ALA A 97 -15.03 32.59 15.38
C ALA A 97 -14.71 32.63 13.87
N ASP A 98 -13.44 32.50 13.50
CA ASP A 98 -13.00 32.50 12.10
C ASP A 98 -13.19 31.12 11.44
N PHE A 99 -13.57 30.09 12.20
CA PHE A 99 -13.71 28.74 11.68
C PHE A 99 -14.98 28.59 10.82
N ASN A 100 -14.81 28.28 9.54
CA ASN A 100 -15.90 27.91 8.65
C ASN A 100 -15.73 26.46 8.20
N ALA A 101 -16.72 25.61 8.51
CA ALA A 101 -16.68 24.18 8.17
C ALA A 101 -16.48 23.92 6.67
N GLN A 102 -17.16 24.65 5.79
CA GLN A 102 -17.05 24.46 4.33
C GLN A 102 -15.67 24.85 3.77
N LYS A 103 -14.97 25.80 4.41
CA LYS A 103 -13.65 26.27 3.95
C LYS A 103 -12.49 25.54 4.63
N HIS A 104 -12.67 25.14 5.89
CA HIS A 104 -11.59 24.66 6.76
C HIS A 104 -11.62 23.15 6.96
N ILE A 105 -12.76 22.48 6.80
CA ILE A 105 -12.81 21.02 6.69
C ILE A 105 -12.49 20.64 5.24
N THR A 106 -11.50 19.77 5.06
CA THR A 106 -11.00 19.37 3.75
C THR A 106 -10.74 17.87 3.72
N ARG A 107 -10.80 17.27 2.53
CA ARG A 107 -10.44 15.87 2.28
C ARG A 107 -11.17 14.89 3.23
N PRO A 108 -12.50 14.76 3.13
CA PRO A 108 -13.19 13.65 3.77
C PRO A 108 -12.63 12.34 3.22
N VAL A 109 -12.28 11.42 4.12
CA VAL A 109 -11.67 10.13 3.80
C VAL A 109 -12.20 9.04 4.73
N VAL A 110 -12.27 7.82 4.21
CA VAL A 110 -12.44 6.62 5.04
C VAL A 110 -11.08 6.26 5.61
N LYS A 111 -11.00 6.16 6.94
CA LYS A 111 -9.78 5.77 7.64
C LYS A 111 -9.90 4.33 8.13
N LEU A 112 -9.03 3.46 7.62
CA LEU A 112 -8.84 2.12 8.19
C LEU A 112 -7.98 2.22 9.46
N ARG A 113 -8.44 1.60 10.54
CA ARG A 113 -7.70 1.34 11.77
C ARG A 113 -7.40 -0.16 11.82
N PRO A 114 -6.20 -0.57 11.41
CA PRO A 114 -5.82 -1.98 11.37
C PRO A 114 -5.92 -2.61 12.77
N SER A 115 -6.51 -3.79 12.88
CA SER A 115 -6.52 -4.51 14.15
C SER A 115 -5.10 -4.95 14.52
N LYS A 116 -4.68 -4.73 15.77
CA LYS A 116 -3.34 -5.13 16.21
C LYS A 116 -3.14 -6.64 16.11
N ARG A 117 -4.18 -7.42 16.41
CA ARG A 117 -4.13 -8.88 16.41
C ARG A 117 -3.85 -9.43 15.01
N TYR A 118 -4.49 -8.88 13.99
CA TYR A 118 -4.34 -9.37 12.61
C TYR A 118 -3.07 -8.83 11.93
N PHE A 119 -2.70 -7.57 12.20
CA PHE A 119 -1.58 -6.91 11.53
C PHE A 119 -0.22 -7.10 12.23
N THR A 120 -0.17 -7.84 13.35
CA THR A 120 1.09 -8.22 14.00
C THR A 120 1.49 -9.62 13.55
N LEU A 121 2.66 -9.75 12.93
CA LEU A 121 3.20 -11.05 12.57
C LEU A 121 4.00 -11.62 13.75
N THR A 122 3.58 -12.78 14.25
CA THR A 122 4.31 -13.57 15.25
C THR A 122 4.92 -14.82 14.61
N ASP A 123 6.03 -15.28 15.18
CA ASP A 123 6.70 -16.54 14.81
C ASP A 123 7.13 -16.58 13.34
N VAL A 124 7.72 -15.48 12.88
CA VAL A 124 8.21 -15.32 11.51
C VAL A 124 9.69 -15.66 11.45
N SER A 125 10.08 -16.49 10.48
CA SER A 125 11.48 -16.73 10.16
C SER A 125 11.96 -15.78 9.06
N TYR A 126 13.27 -15.50 9.01
CA TYR A 126 13.87 -14.64 8.01
C TYR A 126 14.83 -15.43 7.13
N GLU A 127 14.68 -15.27 5.82
CA GLU A 127 15.52 -15.96 4.84
C GLU A 127 16.30 -14.93 4.02
N ARG A 128 17.62 -15.03 4.01
CA ARG A 128 18.44 -14.18 3.15
C ARG A 128 18.46 -14.77 1.75
N VAL A 129 18.08 -13.97 0.77
CA VAL A 129 18.16 -14.33 -0.66
C VAL A 129 19.32 -13.56 -1.29
N GLU A 130 20.00 -14.15 -2.26
CA GLU A 130 21.00 -13.44 -3.06
C GLU A 130 20.34 -12.68 -4.22
N PRO A 131 20.81 -11.45 -4.54
CA PRO A 131 20.25 -10.71 -5.65
C PRO A 131 20.49 -11.47 -6.96
N ARG A 132 19.42 -11.80 -7.68
CA ARG A 132 19.55 -12.33 -9.04
C ARG A 132 20.27 -11.29 -9.90
N PRO A 133 21.25 -11.68 -10.73
CA PRO A 133 21.90 -10.74 -11.62
C PRO A 133 20.85 -10.13 -12.55
N SER A 134 20.61 -8.83 -12.40
CA SER A 134 19.75 -8.09 -13.31
C SER A 134 20.41 -8.07 -14.69
N GLU A 135 19.74 -8.60 -15.72
CA GLU A 135 20.08 -8.27 -17.10
C GLU A 135 20.19 -6.75 -17.20
N LYS A 136 21.39 -6.28 -17.52
CA LYS A 136 21.67 -4.86 -17.75
C LYS A 136 20.74 -4.39 -18.86
N LYS A 137 19.69 -3.62 -18.51
CA LYS A 137 19.11 -2.66 -19.46
C LYS A 137 20.26 -1.77 -19.92
N LYS A 138 20.76 -2.00 -21.14
CA LYS A 138 21.70 -1.11 -21.82
C LYS A 138 21.11 0.30 -21.78
N LYS A 139 21.72 1.18 -21.00
CA LYS A 139 21.64 2.62 -21.23
C LYS A 139 22.41 2.89 -22.52
N SER A 140 21.72 3.11 -23.63
CA SER A 140 22.25 3.89 -24.75
C SER A 140 21.73 5.31 -24.59
N GLY A 141 22.60 6.25 -24.22
CA GLY A 141 22.31 7.67 -24.18
C GLY A 141 23.35 8.45 -24.98
N GLY A 142 22.86 9.42 -25.75
CA GLY A 142 23.56 10.56 -26.40
C GLY A 142 24.29 10.19 -27.69
N SER A 143 24.36 11.00 -28.75
CA SER A 143 23.83 12.31 -29.21
C SER A 143 24.00 12.24 -30.76
N GLU A 144 23.25 12.87 -31.65
CA GLU A 144 23.19 14.30 -31.97
C GLU A 144 22.31 14.43 -33.23
N SER A 145 21.48 15.48 -33.31
CA SER A 145 20.88 15.94 -34.56
C SER A 145 21.95 16.58 -35.45
N PRO A 146 21.74 16.73 -36.78
CA PRO A 146 21.07 17.96 -37.21
C PRO A 146 20.23 17.87 -38.52
N SER A 147 19.39 18.88 -38.70
CA SER A 147 18.90 19.48 -39.97
C SER A 147 17.78 18.79 -40.76
N GLY A 148 16.73 19.56 -41.06
CA GLY A 148 15.54 19.19 -41.83
C GLY A 148 15.75 18.98 -43.33
N PRO A 149 14.66 18.89 -44.11
CA PRO A 149 14.09 20.14 -44.64
C PRO A 149 12.55 20.23 -44.61
N THR A 150 12.12 21.48 -44.79
CA THR A 150 10.80 22.04 -45.08
C THR A 150 10.05 21.29 -46.20
N VAL A 151 8.74 21.07 -46.02
CA VAL A 151 7.77 20.91 -47.12
C VAL A 151 6.44 21.60 -46.76
N GLU A 152 5.86 22.19 -47.80
CA GLU A 152 4.82 23.20 -47.87
C GLU A 152 3.42 22.75 -47.41
N ALA A 153 2.63 23.70 -46.91
CA ALA A 153 1.26 24.03 -47.33
C ALA A 153 0.83 25.39 -46.75
#